data_AF-A0A368FU61-F1
#
_entry.id   AF-A0A368FU61-F1
#
_cell.length_a   1.000
_cell.length_b   1.000
_cell.length_c   1.000
_cell.angle_alpha   90.00
_cell.angle_beta   90.00
_cell.angle_gamma   90.00
#
_symmetry.space_group_name_H-M   'P 1'
#
loop_
_entity.id
_entity.type
_entity.pdbx_description
1 polymer ?
#
loop_
_entity_poly.entity_id
_entity_poly.type
_entity_poly.pdbx_seq_one_letter_code
_entity_poly.pdbx_strand_id
1 'polypeptide(L)'
;MAAPVEFEGVETSLQARLQGKEYDEVRRILYGRAYPELQISSDARQMAEKGGYEINGYEISAQPEQLRAPRKVRVACIQNSIVLPTTAPVEEQRNAIHKKVGGMVEAAALAGANIVCMQETFTMPFAFCTRERLPWTEFAESAEHGPTTKFFSEVNSAN
;
A
#
# COMPACT_ATOMS: atom_id res chain seq x y z
N MET A 1 -11.27 -2.71 29.39
CA MET A 1 -12.43 -2.30 28.58
C MET A 1 -12.18 -2.80 27.18
N ALA A 2 -13.14 -3.50 26.55
CA ALA A 2 -12.99 -3.86 25.14
C ALA A 2 -12.91 -2.56 24.34
N ALA A 3 -11.97 -2.48 23.39
CA ALA A 3 -11.91 -1.34 22.49
C ALA A 3 -13.28 -1.18 21.80
N PRO A 4 -13.78 0.05 21.64
CA PRO A 4 -15.02 0.27 20.88
C PRO A 4 -14.86 -0.31 19.48
N VAL A 5 -15.92 -0.88 18.92
CA VAL A 5 -15.93 -1.36 17.54
C VAL A 5 -15.66 -0.15 16.65
N GLU A 6 -14.46 -0.09 16.08
CA GLU A 6 -14.04 1.01 15.21
C GLU A 6 -14.74 0.90 13.85
N PHE A 7 -14.90 2.04 13.18
CA PHE A 7 -15.41 2.08 11.83
C PHE A 7 -14.34 1.56 10.87
N GLU A 8 -14.52 0.35 10.35
CA GLU A 8 -13.52 -0.31 9.48
C GLU A 8 -13.37 0.36 8.12
N GLY A 9 -14.45 0.90 7.56
CA GLY A 9 -14.39 1.60 6.27
C GLY A 9 -15.75 1.81 5.62
N VAL A 10 -15.77 2.70 4.63
CA VAL A 10 -16.98 3.04 3.87
C VAL A 10 -17.49 1.82 3.12
N GLU A 11 -16.64 1.12 2.38
CA GLU A 11 -17.06 -0.05 1.60
C GLU A 11 -17.60 -1.18 2.47
N THR A 12 -16.91 -1.55 3.55
CA THR A 12 -17.36 -2.58 4.48
C THR A 12 -18.73 -2.23 5.07
N SER A 13 -18.94 -0.96 5.43
CA SER A 13 -20.22 -0.49 5.96
C SER A 13 -21.34 -0.53 4.92
N LEU A 14 -21.07 -0.12 3.68
CA LEU A 14 -22.04 -0.17 2.59
C LEU A 14 -22.43 -1.61 2.25
N GLN A 15 -21.46 -2.52 2.16
CA GLN A 15 -21.69 -3.95 1.88
C GLN A 15 -22.51 -4.64 2.97
N ALA A 16 -22.29 -4.28 4.24
CA ALA A 16 -23.02 -4.87 5.35
C ALA A 16 -24.49 -4.42 5.44
N ARG A 17 -24.84 -3.27 4.85
CA ARG A 17 -26.15 -2.62 5.07
C ARG A 17 -27.00 -2.45 3.82
N LEU A 18 -26.40 -2.43 2.64
CA LEU A 18 -27.10 -2.27 1.37
C LEU A 18 -26.89 -3.51 0.50
N GLN A 19 -27.88 -3.84 -0.33
CA GLN A 19 -27.81 -4.99 -1.23
C GLN A 19 -28.45 -4.66 -2.59
N GLY A 20 -28.05 -5.41 -3.62
CA GLY A 20 -28.61 -5.31 -4.96
C GLY A 20 -28.56 -3.88 -5.52
N LYS A 21 -29.67 -3.43 -6.10
CA LYS A 21 -29.76 -2.16 -6.83
C LYS A 21 -29.40 -0.94 -5.98
N GLU A 22 -29.76 -0.92 -4.70
CA GLU A 22 -29.45 0.22 -3.83
C GLU A 22 -27.94 0.33 -3.57
N TYR A 23 -27.28 -0.80 -3.29
CA TYR A 23 -25.83 -0.85 -3.15
C TYR A 23 -25.12 -0.37 -4.44
N ASP A 24 -25.59 -0.84 -5.59
CA ASP A 24 -25.02 -0.47 -6.89
C ASP A 24 -25.22 1.03 -7.20
N GLU A 25 -26.41 1.59 -6.96
CA GLU A 25 -26.69 3.00 -7.23
C GLU A 25 -25.93 3.95 -6.28
N VAL A 26 -25.83 3.60 -5.00
CA VAL A 26 -25.05 4.40 -4.03
C VAL A 26 -23.58 4.44 -4.45
N ARG A 27 -22.99 3.29 -4.78
CA ARG A 27 -21.60 3.22 -5.27
C ARG A 27 -21.42 3.96 -6.58
N ARG A 28 -22.41 3.88 -7.48
CA ARG A 28 -22.38 4.61 -8.76
C ARG A 28 -22.31 6.12 -8.56
N ILE A 29 -23.03 6.64 -7.56
CA ILE A 29 -23.05 8.07 -7.23
C ILE A 29 -21.74 8.48 -6.54
N LEU A 30 -21.25 7.68 -5.59
CA LEU A 30 -20.04 8.02 -4.80
C LEU A 30 -18.74 7.88 -5.60
N TYR A 31 -18.60 6.81 -6.38
CA TYR A 31 -17.34 6.43 -7.02
C TYR A 31 -17.36 6.50 -8.55
N GLY A 32 -18.54 6.71 -9.15
CA GLY A 32 -18.72 6.69 -10.59
C GLY A 32 -18.95 5.26 -11.13
N ARG A 33 -18.36 4.92 -12.27
CA ARG A 33 -18.57 3.59 -12.87
C ARG A 33 -18.01 2.47 -11.97
N ALA A 34 -18.60 1.28 -12.04
CA ALA A 34 -18.05 0.10 -11.37
C ALA A 34 -16.71 -0.31 -11.99
N TYR A 35 -15.73 -0.60 -11.13
CA TYR A 35 -14.44 -1.17 -11.52
C TYR A 35 -14.39 -2.63 -11.09
N PRO A 36 -14.22 -3.58 -12.03
CA PRO A 36 -14.12 -5.00 -11.69
C PRO A 36 -12.95 -5.28 -10.75
N GLU A 37 -13.13 -6.24 -9.85
CA GLU A 37 -12.03 -6.74 -9.03
C GLU A 37 -11.00 -7.49 -9.89
N LEU A 38 -9.73 -7.17 -9.67
CA LEU A 38 -8.61 -7.85 -10.29
C LEU A 38 -8.31 -9.13 -9.52
N GLN A 39 -8.16 -10.24 -10.25
CA GLN A 39 -7.73 -11.50 -9.67
C GLN A 39 -6.26 -11.38 -9.21
N ILE A 40 -6.06 -11.39 -7.89
CA ILE A 40 -4.76 -11.43 -7.23
C ILE A 40 -4.33 -12.89 -7.09
N SER A 41 -3.05 -13.19 -7.35
CA SER A 41 -2.48 -14.54 -7.24
C SER A 41 -2.64 -15.10 -5.82
N SER A 42 -2.77 -16.43 -5.71
CA SER A 42 -2.86 -17.14 -4.42
C SER A 42 -1.66 -16.82 -3.53
N ASP A 43 -0.48 -16.73 -4.12
CA ASP A 43 0.78 -16.57 -3.41
C ASP A 43 0.88 -15.17 -2.81
N ALA A 44 0.46 -14.13 -3.56
CA ALA A 44 0.36 -12.77 -3.04
C ALA A 44 -0.66 -12.66 -1.90
N ARG A 45 -1.81 -13.37 -2.01
CA ARG A 45 -2.82 -13.41 -0.93
C ARG A 45 -2.29 -14.08 0.34
N GLN A 46 -1.63 -15.24 0.21
CA GLN A 46 -1.03 -15.94 1.36
C GLN A 46 0.07 -15.11 2.01
N MET A 47 0.88 -14.40 1.22
CA MET A 47 1.90 -13.50 1.74
C MET A 47 1.28 -12.33 2.52
N ALA A 48 0.19 -11.74 2.00
CA ALA A 48 -0.56 -10.69 2.69
C ALA A 48 -1.19 -11.17 4.00
N GLU A 49 -1.80 -12.34 4.00
CA GLU A 49 -2.38 -12.98 5.20
C GLU A 49 -1.30 -13.23 6.27
N LYS A 50 -0.18 -13.84 5.88
CA LYS A 50 0.97 -14.05 6.78
C LYS A 50 1.57 -12.75 7.30
N GLY A 51 1.55 -11.71 6.48
CA GLY A 51 2.01 -10.37 6.82
C GLY A 51 1.03 -9.53 7.65
N GLY A 52 -0.22 -10.00 7.79
CA GLY A 52 -1.27 -9.29 8.51
C GLY A 52 -1.70 -7.96 7.86
N TYR A 53 -1.76 -7.91 6.53
CA TYR A 53 -2.20 -6.73 5.78
C TYR A 53 -3.18 -7.10 4.65
N GLU A 54 -3.97 -6.11 4.22
CA GLU A 54 -4.92 -6.28 3.13
C GLU A 54 -4.25 -6.19 1.75
N ILE A 55 -4.78 -6.94 0.79
CA ILE A 55 -4.41 -6.82 -0.62
C ILE A 55 -5.65 -6.86 -1.50
N ASN A 56 -5.93 -5.73 -2.15
CA ASN A 56 -7.07 -5.54 -3.03
C ASN A 56 -6.59 -5.11 -4.42
N GLY A 57 -7.35 -5.45 -5.46
CA GLY A 57 -7.00 -5.10 -6.84
C GLY A 57 -8.24 -4.78 -7.65
N TYR A 58 -8.13 -3.79 -8.54
CA TYR A 58 -9.22 -3.33 -9.40
C TYR A 58 -8.71 -3.05 -10.82
N GLU A 59 -9.57 -3.25 -11.81
CA GLU A 59 -9.25 -3.00 -13.22
C GLU A 59 -9.92 -1.73 -13.74
N ILE A 60 -9.10 -0.82 -14.28
CA ILE A 60 -9.56 0.34 -15.04
C ILE A 60 -9.34 0.04 -16.52
N SER A 61 -10.44 -0.17 -17.26
CA SER A 61 -10.39 -0.47 -18.69
C SER A 61 -10.63 0.77 -19.56
N ALA A 62 -10.16 0.69 -20.81
CA ALA A 62 -10.39 1.66 -21.87
C ALA A 62 -11.00 0.95 -23.10
N GLN A 63 -11.63 1.73 -23.98
CA GLN A 63 -12.15 1.20 -25.25
C GLN A 63 -11.00 0.75 -26.17
N PRO A 64 -11.16 -0.34 -26.94
CA PRO A 64 -10.17 -0.74 -27.93
C PRO A 64 -9.94 0.35 -28.97
N GLU A 65 -8.67 0.67 -29.23
CA GLU A 65 -8.30 1.55 -30.35
C GLU A 65 -8.07 0.72 -31.63
N GLN A 66 -8.34 1.32 -32.79
CA GLN A 66 -8.11 0.67 -34.08
C GLN A 66 -6.63 0.62 -34.48
N LEU A 67 -5.83 1.58 -34.00
CA LEU A 67 -4.44 1.79 -34.43
C LEU A 67 -3.40 1.45 -33.37
N ARG A 68 -3.79 1.37 -32.09
CA ARG A 68 -2.87 1.12 -30.97
C ARG A 68 -3.29 -0.09 -30.19
N ALA A 69 -2.30 -0.91 -29.84
CA ALA A 69 -2.49 -1.97 -28.87
C ALA A 69 -2.73 -1.39 -27.47
N PRO A 70 -3.50 -2.08 -26.60
CA PRO A 70 -3.67 -1.67 -25.21
C PRO A 70 -2.34 -1.58 -24.46
N ARG A 71 -2.09 -0.48 -23.78
CA ARG A 71 -0.94 -0.31 -22.88
C ARG A 71 -1.35 -0.61 -21.44
N LYS A 72 -1.49 -1.90 -21.11
CA LYS A 72 -1.84 -2.33 -19.76
C LYS A 72 -0.67 -2.15 -18.81
N VAL A 73 -0.91 -1.55 -17.66
CA VAL A 73 0.05 -1.38 -16.56
C VAL A 73 -0.65 -1.72 -15.25
N ARG A 74 0.03 -2.44 -14.37
CA ARG A 74 -0.41 -2.67 -12.99
C ARG A 74 0.40 -1.77 -12.07
N VAL A 75 -0.30 -1.01 -11.25
CA VAL A 75 0.30 -0.13 -10.26
C VAL A 75 -0.15 -0.61 -8.89
N ALA A 76 0.79 -0.66 -7.93
CA ALA A 76 0.49 -0.94 -6.54
C ALA A 76 0.81 0.28 -5.67
N CYS A 77 -0.11 0.60 -4.76
CA CYS A 77 0.07 1.64 -3.75
C CYS A 77 0.15 0.95 -2.39
N ILE A 78 1.23 1.21 -1.64
CA ILE A 78 1.46 0.63 -0.32
C ILE A 78 1.21 1.67 0.76
N GLN A 79 0.34 1.32 1.69
CA GLN A 79 0.09 2.08 2.91
C GLN A 79 0.47 1.22 4.12
N ASN A 80 1.16 1.82 5.10
CA ASN A 80 1.58 1.12 6.31
C ASN A 80 1.63 2.03 7.54
N SER A 81 1.54 1.40 8.71
CA SER A 81 1.95 1.99 9.99
C SER A 81 3.43 1.73 10.29
N ILE A 82 4.01 2.54 11.19
CA ILE A 82 5.33 2.30 11.79
C ILE A 82 5.34 0.96 12.56
N VAL A 83 6.54 0.43 12.81
CA VAL A 83 6.71 -0.90 13.40
C VAL A 83 7.17 -0.84 14.86
N LEU A 84 8.24 -0.09 15.13
CA LEU A 84 8.80 0.04 16.47
C LEU A 84 8.33 1.34 17.15
N PRO A 85 8.38 1.44 18.49
CA PRO A 85 8.11 2.68 19.21
C PRO A 85 9.02 3.80 18.73
N THR A 86 8.51 5.04 18.77
CA THR A 86 9.25 6.22 18.33
C THR A 86 10.46 6.56 19.21
N THR A 87 10.59 5.91 20.38
CA THR A 87 11.73 5.99 21.30
C THR A 87 12.84 5.00 21.01
N ALA A 88 12.66 4.05 20.07
CA ALA A 88 13.70 3.11 19.67
C ALA A 88 14.81 3.82 18.84
N PRO A 89 16.00 3.22 18.68
CA PRO A 89 17.04 3.77 17.81
C PRO A 89 16.53 4.01 16.38
N VAL A 90 16.89 5.15 15.78
CA VAL A 90 16.42 5.59 14.44
C VAL A 90 16.66 4.52 13.37
N GLU A 91 17.86 3.94 13.36
CA GLU A 91 18.23 2.87 12.42
C GLU A 91 17.34 1.63 12.57
N GLU A 92 17.04 1.20 13.80
CA GLU A 92 16.18 0.04 14.05
C GLU A 92 14.74 0.32 13.59
N GLN A 93 14.22 1.52 13.84
CA GLN A 93 12.89 1.93 13.36
C GLN A 93 12.81 1.85 11.82
N ARG A 94 13.80 2.43 11.12
CA ARG A 94 13.89 2.39 9.65
C ARG A 94 13.98 0.95 9.14
N ASN A 95 14.88 0.14 9.68
CA ASN A 95 15.11 -1.23 9.21
C ASN A 95 13.88 -2.12 9.43
N ALA A 96 13.14 -1.91 10.53
CA ALA A 96 11.87 -2.60 10.78
C ALA A 96 10.80 -2.24 9.74
N ILE A 97 10.72 -0.96 9.35
CA ILE A 97 9.84 -0.51 8.26
C ILE A 97 10.29 -1.09 6.92
N HIS A 98 11.58 -1.06 6.59
CA HIS A 98 12.12 -1.65 5.36
C HIS A 98 11.73 -3.12 5.23
N LYS A 99 11.85 -3.90 6.30
CA LYS A 99 11.43 -5.32 6.29
C LYS A 99 9.93 -5.48 6.05
N LYS A 100 9.09 -4.68 6.70
CA LYS A 100 7.62 -4.72 6.52
C LYS A 100 7.22 -4.35 5.10
N VAL A 101 7.70 -3.20 4.62
CA VAL A 101 7.36 -2.66 3.29
C VAL A 101 8.01 -3.48 2.18
N GLY A 102 9.23 -4.00 2.39
CA GLY A 102 9.88 -4.92 1.46
C GLY A 102 9.02 -6.15 1.18
N GLY A 103 8.46 -6.78 2.22
CA GLY A 103 7.52 -7.89 2.04
C GLY A 103 6.21 -7.49 1.32
N MET A 104 5.74 -6.25 1.48
CA MET A 104 4.60 -5.73 0.72
C MET A 104 4.95 -5.48 -0.76
N VAL A 105 6.18 -5.04 -1.06
CA VAL A 105 6.69 -4.90 -2.43
C VAL A 105 6.80 -6.27 -3.11
N GLU A 106 7.28 -7.30 -2.40
CA GLU A 106 7.30 -8.68 -2.91
C GLU A 106 5.89 -9.18 -3.23
N ALA A 107 4.92 -8.96 -2.35
CA ALA A 107 3.52 -9.32 -2.62
C ALA A 107 2.95 -8.56 -3.83
N ALA A 108 3.28 -7.27 -4.00
CA ALA A 108 2.91 -6.49 -5.16
C ALA A 108 3.53 -7.04 -6.46
N ALA A 109 4.79 -7.48 -6.41
CA ALA A 109 5.47 -8.13 -7.53
C ALA A 109 4.79 -9.47 -7.90
N LEU A 110 4.44 -10.30 -6.91
CA LEU A 110 3.66 -11.53 -7.10
C LEU A 110 2.25 -11.28 -7.66
N ALA A 111 1.67 -10.11 -7.38
CA ALA A 111 0.43 -9.64 -7.99
C ALA A 111 0.63 -9.05 -9.42
N GLY A 112 1.87 -9.02 -9.91
CA GLY A 112 2.24 -8.55 -11.24
C GLY A 112 2.32 -7.02 -11.38
N ALA A 113 2.53 -6.28 -10.29
CA ALA A 113 2.73 -4.84 -10.34
C ALA A 113 3.97 -4.48 -11.17
N ASN A 114 3.82 -3.48 -12.05
CA ASN A 114 4.93 -2.91 -12.82
C ASN A 114 5.52 -1.68 -12.13
N ILE A 115 4.69 -0.96 -11.38
CA ILE A 115 5.06 0.26 -10.64
C ILE A 115 4.53 0.11 -9.22
N VAL A 116 5.38 0.37 -8.24
CA VAL A 116 5.01 0.38 -6.82
C VAL A 116 5.30 1.76 -6.26
N CYS A 117 4.39 2.28 -5.44
CA CYS A 117 4.53 3.56 -4.76
C CYS A 117 4.24 3.41 -3.26
N MET A 118 5.02 4.10 -2.44
CA MET A 118 4.87 4.13 -0.98
C MET A 118 4.31 5.48 -0.54
N GLN A 119 3.72 5.53 0.66
CA GLN A 119 3.27 6.77 1.26
C GLN A 119 4.42 7.76 1.54
N GLU A 120 4.06 9.03 1.74
CA GLU A 120 5.01 10.07 2.12
C GLU A 120 5.77 9.69 3.39
N THR A 121 7.09 9.95 3.41
CA THR A 121 7.97 9.69 4.57
C THR A 121 7.85 8.28 5.13
N PHE A 122 7.56 7.27 4.30
CA PHE A 122 7.23 5.92 4.77
C PHE A 122 8.27 5.29 5.71
N THR A 123 9.54 5.70 5.63
CA THR A 123 10.68 5.19 6.39
C THR A 123 10.77 5.69 7.83
N MET A 124 9.89 6.60 8.27
CA MET A 124 9.96 7.23 9.58
C MET A 124 8.57 7.47 10.19
N PRO A 125 8.47 7.66 11.51
CA PRO A 125 7.27 8.26 12.09
C PRO A 125 7.07 9.68 11.57
N PHE A 126 5.82 10.11 11.46
CA PHE A 126 5.48 11.48 11.06
C PHE A 126 5.76 12.47 12.22
N ALA A 127 7.04 12.69 12.50
CA ALA A 127 7.53 13.38 13.70
C ALA A 127 7.51 14.91 13.60
N PHE A 128 7.14 15.48 12.45
CA PHE A 128 7.17 16.92 12.22
C PHE A 128 6.25 17.72 13.16
N CYS A 129 5.22 17.07 13.71
CA CYS A 129 4.35 17.66 14.73
C CYS A 129 5.10 18.08 16.00
N THR A 130 6.23 17.43 16.32
CA THR A 130 7.06 17.75 17.49
C THR A 130 7.85 19.04 17.31
N ARG A 131 8.15 19.42 16.06
CA ARG A 131 9.10 20.49 15.68
C ARG A 131 10.53 20.28 16.19
N GLU A 132 10.81 19.12 16.78
CA GLU A 132 12.13 18.79 17.30
C GLU A 132 13.07 18.44 16.15
N ARG A 133 14.33 18.82 16.27
CA ARG A 133 15.34 18.50 15.26
C ARG A 133 15.93 17.11 15.46
N LEU A 134 16.35 16.80 16.69
CA LEU A 134 16.95 15.52 17.05
C LEU A 134 15.93 14.67 17.83
N PRO A 135 15.91 13.34 17.61
CA PRO A 135 16.74 12.59 16.66
C PRO A 135 16.17 12.59 15.22
N TRP A 136 15.05 13.27 14.95
CA TRP A 136 14.28 13.12 13.70
C TRP A 136 15.04 13.44 12.41
N THR A 137 15.95 14.40 12.43
CA THR A 137 16.79 14.73 11.27
C THR A 137 17.80 13.64 10.91
N GLU A 138 18.05 12.66 11.79
CA GLU A 138 18.89 11.49 11.49
C GLU A 138 18.21 10.50 10.51
N PHE A 139 16.89 10.61 10.31
CA PHE A 139 16.19 9.87 9.25
C PHE A 139 16.48 10.41 7.84
N ALA A 140 17.09 11.59 7.71
CA ALA A 140 17.41 12.15 6.40
C ALA A 140 18.53 11.34 5.74
N GLU A 141 18.31 10.92 4.50
CA GLU A 141 19.23 10.10 3.74
C GLU A 141 19.53 10.73 2.37
N SER A 142 20.64 10.33 1.75
CA SER A 142 20.90 10.68 0.34
C SER A 142 19.82 10.06 -0.56
N ALA A 143 19.23 10.86 -1.45
CA ALA A 143 18.23 10.38 -2.40
C ALA A 143 18.78 9.28 -3.33
N GLU A 144 20.05 9.41 -3.75
CA GLU A 144 20.67 8.52 -4.74
C GLU A 144 21.46 7.37 -4.11
N HIS A 145 22.02 7.58 -2.91
CA HIS A 145 22.97 6.64 -2.30
C HIS A 145 22.59 6.22 -0.88
N GLY A 146 21.43 6.68 -0.39
CA GLY A 146 20.92 6.34 0.93
C GLY A 146 20.62 4.84 1.05
N PRO A 147 20.64 4.31 2.27
CA PRO A 147 20.37 2.90 2.52
C PRO A 147 18.96 2.49 2.06
N THR A 148 17.96 3.38 2.16
CA THR A 148 16.62 3.11 1.63
C THR A 148 16.63 2.89 0.11
N THR A 149 17.26 3.78 -0.66
CA THR A 149 17.34 3.67 -2.12
C THR A 149 18.06 2.39 -2.53
N LYS A 150 19.17 2.06 -1.86
CA LYS A 150 19.91 0.80 -2.11
C LYS A 150 19.04 -0.42 -1.84
N PHE A 151 18.40 -0.47 -0.66
CA PHE A 151 17.55 -1.60 -0.27
C PHE A 151 16.46 -1.87 -1.32
N PHE A 152 15.69 -0.86 -1.72
CA PHE A 152 14.59 -1.05 -2.67
C PHE A 152 15.06 -1.27 -4.13
N SER A 153 16.29 -0.88 -4.48
CA SER A 153 16.88 -1.23 -5.77
C SER A 153 17.20 -2.74 -5.88
N GLU A 154 17.53 -3.37 -4.75
CA GLU A 154 17.89 -4.79 -4.67
C GLU A 154 16.65 -5.68 -4.52
N VAL A 155 15.65 -5.26 -3.74
CA VAL A 155 14.38 -5.99 -3.58
C VAL A 155 13.68 -6.24 -4.92
N ASN A 156 13.79 -5.31 -5.88
CA ASN A 156 13.22 -5.45 -7.21
C ASN A 156 14.02 -6.39 -8.15
N SER A 157 15.26 -6.74 -7.78
CA SER A 157 16.18 -7.51 -8.63
C SER A 157 16.18 -9.02 -8.34
N ALA A 158 15.42 -9.48 -7.34
CA ALA A 158 15.40 -10.87 -6.89
C ALA A 158 14.38 -11.78 -7.62
N ASN A 159 13.91 -11.37 -8.81
CA ASN A 159 13.05 -12.18 -9.69
C ASN A 159 13.84 -12.85 -10.82
#